data_AF-T1GHB9-F1
#
_entry.id   AF-T1GHB9-F1
#
_cell.length_a   1.000
_cell.length_b   1.000
_cell.length_c   1.000
_cell.angle_alpha   90.00
_cell.angle_beta   90.00
_cell.angle_gamma   90.00
#
_symmetry.space_group_name_H-M   'P 1'
#
loop_
_entity.id
_entity.type
_entity.pdbx_description
1 polymer ?
#
loop_
_entity_poly.entity_id
_entity_poly.type
_entity_poly.pdbx_seq_one_letter_code
_entity_poly.pdbx_strand_id
1 'polypeptide(L)'
;MKTKGSDKYAAVLIPLCLNSNGELSILYTRRSGNLRRHTRQISFPGGLRDHTDSSYEETALRETEEEIGLHKNRIKVLGNGALIRPPNTAAIMPIVGLIENLDLSP
;
A
#
# COMPACT_ATOMS: atom_id res chain seq x y z
N MET A 1 29.45 -7.88 16.01
CA MET A 1 28.24 -8.66 15.66
C MET A 1 27.04 -7.72 15.75
N LYS A 2 26.52 -7.20 14.62
CA LYS A 2 25.28 -6.39 14.63
C LYS A 2 24.10 -7.35 14.55
N THR A 3 23.15 -7.21 15.47
CA THR A 3 21.97 -8.05 15.61
C THR A 3 21.15 -8.06 14.32
N LYS A 4 20.92 -9.26 13.79
CA LYS A 4 20.08 -9.54 12.62
C LYS A 4 18.65 -9.13 12.99
N GLY A 5 18.21 -7.94 12.56
CA GLY A 5 16.83 -7.51 12.77
C GLY A 5 15.90 -8.55 12.16
N SER A 6 14.89 -8.99 12.91
CA SER A 6 13.82 -9.85 12.41
C SER A 6 13.39 -9.41 11.01
N ASP A 7 13.33 -10.31 10.02
CA ASP A 7 12.83 -9.99 8.68
C ASP A 7 11.41 -9.42 8.82
N LYS A 8 11.32 -8.09 8.80
CA LYS A 8 10.03 -7.41 8.84
C LYS A 8 9.42 -7.48 7.45
N TYR A 9 8.14 -7.78 7.40
CA TYR A 9 7.37 -7.87 6.19
C TYR A 9 6.40 -6.68 6.12
N ALA A 10 6.18 -6.19 4.92
CA ALA A 10 5.26 -5.11 4.60
C ALA A 10 4.49 -5.47 3.33
N ALA A 11 3.34 -4.84 3.14
CA ALA A 11 2.60 -4.91 1.89
C ALA A 11 2.13 -3.51 1.48
N VAL A 12 2.12 -3.27 0.18
CA VAL A 12 1.60 -2.03 -0.41
C VAL A 12 0.59 -2.37 -1.48
N LEU A 13 -0.44 -1.54 -1.60
CA LEU A 13 -1.38 -1.62 -2.71
C LEU A 13 -0.88 -0.74 -3.86
N ILE A 14 -0.82 -1.30 -5.06
CA ILE A 14 -0.70 -0.59 -6.33
C ILE A 14 -2.12 -0.47 -6.89
N PRO A 15 -2.84 0.63 -6.62
CA PRO A 15 -4.21 0.80 -7.05
C PRO A 15 -4.25 1.24 -8.53
N LEU A 16 -4.92 0.44 -9.35
CA LEU A 16 -5.38 0.79 -10.67
C LEU A 16 -6.76 1.43 -10.52
N CYS A 17 -6.84 2.74 -10.69
CA CYS A 17 -8.06 3.53 -10.48
C CYS A 17 -8.71 3.83 -11.83
N LEU A 18 -9.90 3.27 -12.06
CA LEU A 18 -10.70 3.56 -13.24
C LEU A 18 -11.77 4.59 -12.87
N ASN A 19 -11.75 5.75 -13.52
CA ASN A 19 -12.76 6.78 -13.32
C ASN A 19 -14.03 6.53 -14.16
N SER A 20 -15.06 7.34 -13.95
CA SER A 20 -16.34 7.23 -14.66
C SER A 20 -16.24 7.42 -16.19
N ASN A 21 -15.18 8.07 -16.67
CA ASN A 21 -14.88 8.25 -18.09
C ASN A 21 -14.07 7.10 -18.71
N GLY A 22 -13.73 6.07 -17.92
CA GLY A 22 -12.90 4.94 -18.36
C GLY A 22 -11.40 5.24 -18.42
N GLU A 23 -10.94 6.34 -17.82
CA GLU A 23 -9.53 6.69 -17.75
C GLU A 23 -8.85 5.96 -16.59
N LEU A 24 -7.70 5.36 -16.88
CA LEU A 24 -6.91 4.62 -15.90
C LEU A 24 -5.85 5.52 -15.28
N SER A 25 -5.78 5.51 -13.95
CA SER A 25 -4.78 6.23 -13.17
C SER A 25 -4.22 5.36 -12.05
N ILE A 26 -3.14 5.84 -11.44
CA ILE A 26 -2.54 5.22 -10.25
C ILE A 26 -2.56 6.25 -9.13
N LEU A 27 -3.06 5.84 -7.96
CA LEU A 27 -3.08 6.66 -6.76
C LEU A 27 -1.80 6.46 -5.93
N TYR A 28 -1.27 7.57 -5.42
CA TYR A 28 -0.20 7.60 -4.42
C TYR A 28 -0.65 8.39 -3.19
N THR A 29 -0.10 8.05 -2.03
CA THR A 29 -0.26 8.81 -0.79
C THR A 29 0.96 9.68 -0.54
N ARG A 30 0.74 10.79 0.16
CA ARG A 30 1.80 11.65 0.69
C ARG A 30 1.69 11.67 2.20
N ARG A 31 2.65 11.05 2.90
CA ARG A 31 2.63 10.97 4.37
C ARG A 31 2.60 12.38 4.99
N SER A 32 1.73 12.60 5.97
CA SER A 32 1.58 13.90 6.64
C SER A 32 2.85 14.23 7.45
N GLY A 33 3.29 15.48 7.39
CA GLY A 33 4.62 15.92 7.84
C GLY A 33 4.85 15.96 9.37
N ASN A 34 3.98 15.37 10.18
CA ASN A 34 4.00 15.53 11.64
C ASN A 34 4.88 14.53 12.39
N LEU A 35 5.55 13.57 11.72
CA LEU A 35 6.61 12.77 12.34
C LEU A 35 7.99 13.24 11.84
N ARG A 36 8.87 13.56 12.79
CA ARG A 36 10.21 14.20 12.66
C ARG A 36 11.26 13.48 11.79
N ARG A 37 10.90 12.49 10.99
CA ARG A 37 11.78 11.83 10.02
C ARG A 37 10.92 11.36 8.84
N HIS A 38 11.26 11.80 7.62
CA HIS A 38 10.60 11.49 6.33
C HIS A 38 9.41 12.38 5.94
N THR A 39 9.65 13.69 5.80
CA THR A 39 8.69 14.64 5.23
C THR A 39 8.52 14.44 3.71
N ARG A 40 7.26 14.36 3.23
CA ARG A 40 6.83 14.40 1.81
C ARG A 40 7.19 13.19 0.92
N GLN A 41 7.45 12.01 1.48
CA GLN A 41 7.61 10.83 0.65
C GLN A 41 6.29 10.49 -0.06
N ILE A 42 6.38 10.33 -1.38
CA ILE A 42 5.31 9.79 -2.22
C ILE A 42 5.45 8.27 -2.14
N SER A 43 4.39 7.59 -1.73
CA SER A 43 4.37 6.14 -1.60
C SER A 43 3.04 5.58 -2.08
N PHE A 44 3.03 4.30 -2.38
CA PHE A 44 1.78 3.55 -2.40
C PHE A 44 1.20 3.44 -0.99
N PRO A 45 -0.13 3.38 -0.83
CA PRO A 45 -0.75 3.08 0.45
C PRO A 45 -0.33 1.67 0.90
N GLY A 46 -0.04 1.52 2.19
CA GLY A 46 0.46 0.27 2.74
C GLY A 46 1.36 0.46 3.96
N GLY A 47 1.76 -0.66 4.54
CA GLY A 47 2.46 -0.64 5.81
C GLY A 47 3.05 -1.97 6.22
N LEU A 48 3.48 -2.04 7.48
CA LEU A 48 4.03 -3.24 8.07
C LEU A 48 2.93 -4.27 8.27
N ARG A 49 3.27 -5.54 8.08
CA ARG A 49 2.37 -6.65 8.39
C ARG A 49 2.16 -6.76 9.89
N ASP A 50 0.90 -6.77 10.31
CA ASP A 50 0.49 -7.06 11.69
C ASP A 50 0.39 -8.59 11.90
N HIS A 51 0.51 -9.04 13.15
CA HIS A 51 0.33 -10.46 13.50
C HIS A 51 -1.09 -10.96 13.26
N THR A 52 -2.07 -10.06 13.23
CA THR A 52 -3.48 -10.34 12.94
C THR A 52 -3.76 -10.46 11.43
N ASP A 53 -2.85 -10.01 10.57
CA ASP A 53 -3.03 -10.08 9.11
C ASP A 53 -2.82 -11.52 8.61
N SER A 54 -3.89 -12.11 8.06
CA SER A 54 -3.90 -13.48 7.53
C SER A 54 -3.07 -13.65 6.26
N SER A 55 -2.83 -12.57 5.51
CA SER A 55 -2.07 -12.55 4.26
C SER A 55 -1.45 -11.18 3.98
N TYR A 56 -0.55 -11.08 3.00
CA TYR A 56 -0.05 -9.79 2.50
C TYR A 56 -1.14 -8.94 1.86
N GLU A 57 -2.14 -9.60 1.27
CA GLU A 57 -3.30 -8.93 0.69
C GLU A 57 -4.10 -8.22 1.79
N GLU A 58 -4.40 -8.91 2.88
CA GLU A 58 -5.11 -8.31 4.02
C GLU A 58 -4.32 -7.14 4.62
N THR A 59 -2.99 -7.27 4.73
CA THR A 59 -2.13 -6.15 5.16
C THR A 59 -2.28 -4.93 4.25
N ALA A 60 -2.18 -5.10 2.92
CA ALA A 60 -2.27 -3.98 1.99
C ALA A 60 -3.67 -3.34 2.00
N LEU A 61 -4.73 -4.14 2.12
CA LEU A 61 -6.11 -3.67 2.18
C LEU A 61 -6.40 -2.91 3.48
N ARG A 62 -6.02 -3.47 4.63
CA ARG A 62 -6.19 -2.83 5.95
C ARG A 62 -5.47 -1.47 5.99
N GLU A 63 -4.20 -1.44 5.62
CA GLU A 63 -3.40 -0.21 5.62
C GLU A 63 -3.96 0.82 4.63
N THR A 64 -4.45 0.39 3.47
CA THR A 64 -5.12 1.31 2.51
C THR A 64 -6.38 1.92 3.13
N GLU A 65 -7.21 1.11 3.78
CA GLU A 65 -8.41 1.58 4.45
C GLU A 65 -8.07 2.56 5.60
N GLU A 66 -7.05 2.27 6.40
CA GLU A 66 -6.58 3.16 7.48
C GLU A 66 -5.99 4.48 6.95
N GLU A 67 -5.18 4.45 5.88
CA GLU A 67 -4.48 5.63 5.37
C GLU A 67 -5.36 6.58 4.55
N ILE A 68 -6.28 6.04 3.74
CA ILE A 68 -7.10 6.85 2.81
C ILE A 68 -8.62 6.68 2.99
N GLY A 69 -9.08 5.86 3.93
CA GLY A 69 -10.50 5.67 4.21
C GLY A 69 -11.27 4.87 3.14
N LEU A 70 -10.57 4.26 2.19
CA LEU A 70 -11.20 3.45 1.15
C LEU A 70 -11.47 2.04 1.68
N HIS A 71 -12.73 1.73 1.92
CA HIS A 71 -13.15 0.42 2.43
C HIS A 71 -12.63 -0.73 1.56
N LYS A 72 -12.04 -1.76 2.15
CA LYS A 72 -11.40 -2.86 1.41
C LYS A 72 -12.28 -3.52 0.33
N ASN A 73 -13.59 -3.63 0.57
CA ASN A 73 -14.54 -4.19 -0.41
C ASN A 73 -14.68 -3.37 -1.72
N ARG A 74 -14.13 -2.14 -1.78
CA ARG A 74 -14.05 -1.33 -3.01
C ARG A 74 -12.88 -1.72 -3.91
N ILE A 75 -11.99 -2.60 -3.43
CA ILE A 75 -10.76 -2.97 -4.10
C ILE A 75 -10.88 -4.42 -4.57
N LYS A 76 -10.84 -4.64 -5.88
CA LYS A 76 -10.75 -5.97 -6.48
C LYS A 76 -9.28 -6.32 -6.65
N VAL A 77 -8.76 -7.22 -5.82
CA VAL A 77 -7.37 -7.68 -5.94
C VAL A 77 -7.22 -8.51 -7.21
N LEU A 78 -6.21 -8.16 -8.01
CA LEU A 78 -5.89 -8.82 -9.28
C LEU A 78 -4.74 -9.82 -9.13
N GLY A 79 -3.88 -9.62 -8.13
CA GLY A 79 -2.75 -10.48 -7.81
C GLY A 79 -1.64 -9.72 -7.10
N ASN A 80 -0.48 -10.36 -6.97
CA ASN A 80 0.71 -9.78 -6.35
C ASN A 80 1.92 -9.79 -7.30
N GLY A 81 2.85 -8.86 -7.09
CA GLY A 81 4.13 -8.82 -7.77
C GLY A 81 5.19 -9.72 -7.11
N ALA A 82 6.45 -9.53 -7.50
CA ALA A 82 7.58 -10.16 -6.82
C ALA A 82 7.88 -9.45 -5.48
N LEU A 83 8.27 -10.21 -4.46
CA LEU A 83 8.70 -9.66 -3.17
C LEU A 83 9.96 -8.81 -3.37
N ILE A 84 9.89 -7.54 -2.97
CA ILE A 84 11.00 -6.59 -3.06
C ILE A 84 11.73 -6.56 -1.71
N ARG A 85 13.07 -6.60 -1.71
CA ARG A 85 13.90 -6.55 -0.50
C ARG A 85 14.85 -5.35 -0.52
N PRO A 86 14.36 -4.13 -0.23
CA PRO A 86 15.22 -2.97 -0.19
C PRO A 86 16.20 -3.07 1.01
N PRO A 87 17.42 -2.54 0.89
CA PRO A 87 18.38 -2.55 2.00
C PRO A 87 17.85 -1.78 3.21
N ASN A 88 18.05 -2.33 4.41
CA ASN A 88 17.71 -1.70 5.70
C ASN A 88 16.21 -1.36 5.91
N THR A 89 15.30 -1.95 5.14
CA THR A 89 13.84 -1.83 5.32
C THR A 89 13.17 -3.20 5.43
N ALA A 90 11.86 -3.21 5.68
CA ALA A 90 11.06 -4.42 5.54
C ALA A 90 11.08 -4.94 4.09
N ALA A 91 10.89 -6.25 3.90
CA ALA A 91 10.57 -6.82 2.61
C ALA A 91 9.13 -6.47 2.23
N ILE A 92 8.92 -5.95 1.03
CA ILE A 92 7.66 -5.36 0.59
C ILE A 92 7.01 -6.26 -0.45
N MET A 93 5.79 -6.74 -0.17
CA MET A 93 4.94 -7.43 -1.14
C MET A 93 4.05 -6.40 -1.87
N PRO A 94 4.20 -6.22 -3.19
CA PRO A 94 3.30 -5.39 -3.96
C PRO A 94 2.02 -6.16 -4.27
N ILE A 95 0.87 -5.61 -3.90
CA ILE A 95 -0.47 -6.13 -4.22
C ILE A 95 -1.07 -5.22 -5.28
N VAL A 96 -1.59 -5.76 -6.38
CA VAL A 96 -2.24 -4.99 -7.44
C VAL A 96 -3.74 -5.12 -7.27
N GLY A 97 -4.44 -3.99 -7.18
CA GLY A 97 -5.90 -3.96 -7.05
C GLY A 97 -6.55 -2.98 -8.01
N LEU A 98 -7.75 -3.31 -8.47
CA LEU A 98 -8.60 -2.44 -9.29
C LEU A 98 -9.61 -1.74 -8.39
N ILE A 99 -9.75 -0.43 -8.59
CA ILE A 99 -10.78 0.40 -7.97
C ILE A 99 -11.59 1.03 -9.10
N GLU A 100 -12.88 0.69 -9.16
CA GLU A 100 -13.80 1.24 -10.15
C GLU A 100 -14.54 2.46 -9.58
N ASN A 101 -14.91 3.38 -10.48
CA ASN A 101 -15.66 4.59 -10.19
C ASN A 101 -14.99 5.45 -9.11
N LEU A 102 -13.68 5.68 -9.26
CA LEU A 102 -12.92 6.61 -8.43
C LEU A 102 -12.66 7.90 -9.20
N ASP A 103 -13.55 8.87 -9.01
CA ASP A 103 -13.38 10.21 -9.55
C ASP A 103 -12.63 11.07 -8.51
N LEU A 104 -11.35 11.34 -8.78
CA LEU A 104 -10.54 12.28 -7.99
C LEU A 104 -10.58 13.64 -8.66
N SER A 105 -11.10 14.64 -7.96
CA SER A 105 -10.94 16.03 -8.36
C SER A 105 -9.46 16.43 -8.21
N PRO A 106 -8.84 17.08 -9.21
CA PRO A 106 -7.48 17.63 -9.11
C PRO A 106 -7.32 18.64 -7.96
#